data_AF-A0A0C1MRJ1-F1
#
_entry.id   AF-A0A0C1MRJ1-F1
#
_cell.length_a   1.000
_cell.length_b   1.000
_cell.length_c   1.000
_cell.angle_alpha   90.00
_cell.angle_beta   90.00
_cell.angle_gamma   90.00
#
_symmetry.space_group_name_H-M   'P 1'
#
loop_
_entity.id
_entity.type
_entity.pdbx_description
1 polymer ?
#
loop_
_entity_poly.entity_id
_entity_poly.type
_entity_poly.pdbx_seq_one_letter_code
_entity_poly.pdbx_strand_id
1 'polypeptide(L)'
;MKELRDTLKENFSSIGVCTDSTIFSQAIRYKNIRTIKHLLNKYSNQQKKDEMIHAKDNQAFVNAASYKYMEVLKLLIEHTPDQEKRDKMIHDQDDQAFCYAASNGHMEVLKLLLEHTLDQEKRDKMIHARSNQAFVNAASSGHMEVLKLLLEHTLDQEKRDKMIHAR
;
A
#
# COMPACT_ATOMS: atom_id res chain seq x y z
N MET A 1 -8.42 36.20 -20.57
CA MET A 1 -9.05 34.89 -20.87
C MET A 1 -8.32 33.69 -20.26
N LYS A 2 -6.98 33.71 -20.09
CA LYS A 2 -6.22 32.64 -19.43
C LYS A 2 -6.31 32.72 -17.90
N GLU A 3 -6.10 33.92 -17.34
CA GLU A 3 -6.25 34.17 -15.89
C GLU A 3 -7.64 33.82 -15.38
N LEU A 4 -8.71 34.26 -16.05
CA LEU A 4 -10.08 33.89 -15.66
C LEU A 4 -10.31 32.36 -15.61
N ARG A 5 -9.62 31.60 -16.47
CA ARG A 5 -9.71 30.14 -16.53
C ARG A 5 -8.92 29.48 -15.40
N ASP A 6 -7.80 30.08 -15.02
CA ASP A 6 -6.95 29.61 -13.94
C ASP A 6 -7.57 29.95 -12.56
N THR A 7 -8.15 31.15 -12.41
CA THR A 7 -8.93 31.54 -11.22
C THR A 7 -10.23 30.74 -11.09
N LEU A 8 -10.89 30.38 -12.19
CA LEU A 8 -12.04 29.47 -12.16
C LEU A 8 -11.62 28.07 -11.67
N LYS A 9 -10.49 27.53 -12.14
CA LYS A 9 -9.97 26.23 -11.65
C LYS A 9 -9.67 26.24 -10.16
N GLU A 10 -9.08 27.33 -9.64
CA GLU A 10 -8.80 27.49 -8.21
C GLU A 10 -10.09 27.65 -7.38
N ASN A 11 -11.10 28.35 -7.90
CA ASN A 11 -12.38 28.48 -7.23
C ASN A 11 -13.20 27.17 -7.21
N PHE A 12 -13.07 26.32 -8.24
CA PHE A 12 -13.71 25.00 -8.24
C PHE A 12 -13.05 24.00 -7.28
N SER A 13 -11.77 24.17 -6.91
CA SER A 13 -11.16 23.34 -5.87
C SER A 13 -11.71 23.58 -4.46
N SER A 14 -12.35 24.72 -4.20
CA SER A 14 -12.92 25.08 -2.88
C SER A 14 -14.40 24.69 -2.69
N ILE A 15 -15.09 24.21 -3.73
CA ILE A 15 -16.52 23.86 -3.68
C ILE A 15 -16.69 22.36 -3.89
N GLY A 16 -16.29 21.52 -2.92
CA GLY A 16 -16.70 20.11 -2.84
C GLY A 16 -16.59 19.26 -4.13
N VAL A 17 -15.72 19.62 -5.07
CA VAL A 17 -15.53 18.88 -6.32
C VAL A 17 -14.67 17.67 -6.00
N CYS A 18 -15.23 16.49 -6.23
CA CYS A 18 -14.52 15.21 -6.15
C CYS A 18 -13.21 15.32 -6.95
N THR A 19 -12.07 15.46 -6.28
CA THR A 19 -10.77 15.45 -6.94
C THR A 19 -10.58 14.09 -7.61
N ASP A 20 -9.83 14.00 -8.71
CA ASP A 20 -9.56 12.71 -9.36
C ASP A 20 -8.95 11.69 -8.38
N SER A 21 -8.21 12.14 -7.36
CA SER A 21 -7.76 11.35 -6.21
C SER A 21 -8.91 10.74 -5.39
N THR A 22 -9.99 11.49 -5.17
CA THR A 22 -11.20 10.98 -4.51
C THR A 22 -11.88 9.92 -5.36
N ILE A 23 -12.03 10.15 -6.66
CA ILE A 23 -12.60 9.15 -7.58
C ILE A 23 -11.69 7.92 -7.65
N PHE A 24 -10.37 8.10 -7.67
CA PHE A 24 -9.39 7.03 -7.70
C PHE A 24 -9.46 6.14 -6.44
N SER A 25 -9.46 6.75 -5.25
CA SER A 25 -9.60 6.03 -3.99
C SER A 25 -10.95 5.30 -3.87
N GLN A 26 -12.05 5.93 -4.32
CA GLN A 26 -13.36 5.28 -4.40
C GLN A 26 -13.31 4.07 -5.35
N ALA A 27 -12.71 4.23 -6.53
CA ALA A 27 -12.58 3.15 -7.50
C ALA A 27 -11.79 1.97 -6.94
N ILE A 28 -10.71 2.22 -6.18
CA ILE A 28 -9.96 1.17 -5.48
C ILE A 28 -10.84 0.47 -4.44
N ARG A 29 -11.56 1.22 -3.60
CA ARG A 29 -12.44 0.66 -2.56
C ARG A 29 -13.47 -0.32 -3.13
N TYR A 30 -14.05 -0.01 -4.29
CA TYR A 30 -15.01 -0.86 -4.98
C TYR A 30 -14.39 -1.77 -6.05
N LYS A 31 -13.05 -1.89 -6.10
CA LYS A 31 -12.30 -2.70 -7.07
C LYS A 31 -12.70 -2.41 -8.53
N ASN A 32 -13.03 -1.17 -8.85
CA ASN A 32 -13.36 -0.74 -10.20
C ASN A 32 -12.08 -0.55 -11.03
N ILE A 33 -11.53 -1.67 -11.50
CA ILE A 33 -10.31 -1.74 -12.29
C ILE A 33 -10.39 -0.87 -13.55
N ARG A 34 -11.56 -0.79 -14.19
CA ARG A 34 -11.76 0.03 -15.39
C ARG A 34 -11.51 1.51 -15.10
N THR A 35 -12.12 2.04 -14.04
CA THR A 35 -11.91 3.42 -13.63
C THR A 35 -10.48 3.67 -13.16
N ILE A 36 -9.87 2.73 -12.43
CA ILE A 36 -8.47 2.82 -12.00
C ILE A 36 -7.55 2.97 -13.21
N LYS A 37 -7.62 2.03 -14.18
CA LYS A 37 -6.82 2.08 -15.41
C LYS A 37 -7.11 3.33 -16.23
N HIS A 38 -8.38 3.73 -16.34
CA HIS A 38 -8.75 4.94 -17.06
C HIS A 38 -8.10 6.19 -16.44
N LEU A 39 -8.15 6.35 -15.12
CA LEU A 39 -7.53 7.48 -14.43
C LEU A 39 -5.99 7.45 -14.53
N LEU A 40 -5.37 6.27 -14.41
CA LEU A 40 -3.92 6.10 -14.59
C LEU A 40 -3.46 6.44 -16.01
N ASN A 41 -4.30 6.19 -17.02
CA ASN A 41 -4.00 6.50 -18.43
C ASN A 41 -4.40 7.93 -18.83
N LYS A 42 -5.32 8.58 -18.10
CA LYS A 42 -5.76 9.96 -18.33
C LYS A 42 -4.61 10.95 -18.20
N TYR A 43 -3.69 10.70 -17.29
CA TYR A 43 -2.52 11.55 -17.05
C TYR A 43 -1.33 11.03 -17.83
N SER A 44 -0.76 11.82 -18.75
CA SER A 44 0.56 11.51 -19.33
C SER A 44 1.71 11.98 -18.44
N ASN A 45 1.44 12.96 -17.55
CA ASN A 45 2.40 13.51 -16.61
C ASN A 45 2.53 12.60 -15.37
N GLN A 46 3.76 12.12 -15.11
CA GLN A 46 4.08 11.26 -13.96
C GLN A 46 3.85 11.95 -12.62
N GLN A 47 4.19 13.23 -12.48
CA GLN A 47 3.97 13.98 -11.24
C GLN A 47 2.49 13.99 -10.83
N LYS A 48 1.57 14.16 -11.80
CA LYS A 48 0.13 14.12 -11.52
C LYS A 48 -0.35 12.71 -11.15
N LYS A 49 0.23 11.67 -11.74
CA LYS A 49 -0.04 10.29 -11.31
C LYS A 49 0.40 10.07 -9.88
N ASP A 50 1.62 10.52 -9.55
CA ASP A 50 2.18 10.38 -8.22
C ASP A 50 1.33 11.13 -7.19
N GLU A 51 0.93 12.38 -7.45
CA GLU A 51 0.02 13.15 -6.59
C GLU A 51 -1.31 12.41 -6.35
N MET A 52 -1.84 11.71 -7.36
CA MET A 52 -3.08 10.94 -7.25
C MET A 52 -2.89 9.61 -6.50
N ILE A 53 -1.82 8.86 -6.82
CA ILE A 53 -1.50 7.53 -6.26
C ILE A 53 -1.13 7.65 -4.78
N HIS A 54 -0.28 8.63 -4.45
CA HIS A 54 0.27 8.85 -3.12
C HIS A 54 -0.58 9.79 -2.25
N ALA A 55 -1.77 10.17 -2.73
CA ALA A 55 -2.71 10.99 -1.97
C ALA A 55 -3.14 10.30 -0.66
N LYS A 56 -3.42 11.12 0.37
CA LYS A 56 -3.87 10.66 1.69
C LYS A 56 -2.96 9.56 2.25
N ASP A 57 -1.66 9.81 2.27
CA ASP A 57 -0.67 8.92 2.89
C ASP A 57 -0.79 7.48 2.35
N ASN A 58 -0.77 7.35 1.02
CA ASN A 58 -0.79 6.06 0.32
C ASN A 58 -1.96 5.13 0.68
N GLN A 59 -3.07 5.66 1.21
CA GLN A 59 -4.22 4.86 1.65
C GLN A 59 -4.79 3.95 0.55
N ALA A 60 -4.65 4.36 -0.71
CA ALA A 60 -4.97 3.54 -1.89
C ALA A 60 -4.24 2.18 -1.86
N PHE A 61 -2.93 2.19 -1.58
CA PHE A 61 -2.10 1.00 -1.52
C PHE A 61 -2.44 0.14 -0.31
N VAL A 62 -2.59 0.75 0.87
CA VAL A 62 -3.00 0.07 2.12
C VAL A 62 -4.34 -0.63 1.95
N ASN A 63 -5.34 0.03 1.35
CA ASN A 63 -6.64 -0.58 1.07
C ASN A 63 -6.53 -1.75 0.09
N ALA A 64 -5.76 -1.59 -1.00
CA ALA A 64 -5.56 -2.65 -1.96
C ALA A 64 -4.89 -3.88 -1.33
N ALA A 65 -3.93 -3.69 -0.42
CA ALA A 65 -3.30 -4.76 0.35
C ALA A 65 -4.29 -5.46 1.29
N SER A 66 -5.07 -4.68 2.05
CA SER A 66 -6.07 -5.19 3.00
C SER A 66 -7.15 -6.05 2.33
N TYR A 67 -7.56 -5.72 1.10
CA TYR A 67 -8.60 -6.47 0.36
C TYR A 67 -8.06 -7.47 -0.67
N LYS A 68 -6.75 -7.78 -0.67
CA LYS A 68 -6.11 -8.67 -1.65
C LYS A 68 -6.32 -8.25 -3.12
N TYR A 69 -6.37 -6.95 -3.40
CA TYR A 69 -6.52 -6.45 -4.76
C TYR A 69 -5.20 -6.49 -5.52
N MET A 70 -4.71 -7.70 -5.81
CA MET A 70 -3.42 -7.96 -6.45
C MET A 70 -3.21 -7.17 -7.75
N GLU A 71 -4.22 -7.09 -8.62
CA GLU A 71 -4.12 -6.32 -9.86
C GLU A 71 -3.95 -4.82 -9.56
N VAL A 72 -4.63 -4.30 -8.54
CA VAL A 72 -4.48 -2.89 -8.14
C VAL A 72 -3.09 -2.65 -7.57
N LEU A 73 -2.58 -3.52 -6.68
CA LEU A 73 -1.22 -3.40 -6.14
C LEU A 73 -0.16 -3.35 -7.25
N LYS A 74 -0.26 -4.25 -8.23
CA LYS A 74 0.64 -4.27 -9.39
C LYS A 74 0.54 -2.98 -10.20
N LEU A 75 -0.68 -2.50 -10.49
CA LEU A 75 -0.87 -1.23 -11.19
C LEU A 75 -0.27 -0.04 -10.43
N LEU A 76 -0.45 0.03 -9.11
CA LEU A 76 0.13 1.11 -8.30
C LEU A 76 1.65 1.07 -8.35
N ILE A 77 2.26 -0.12 -8.23
CA ILE A 77 3.71 -0.30 -8.32
C ILE A 77 4.24 0.05 -9.72
N GLU A 78 3.61 -0.45 -10.77
CA GLU A 78 3.98 -0.19 -12.17
C GLU A 78 3.88 1.30 -12.53
N HIS A 79 2.89 2.00 -11.98
CA HIS A 79 2.68 3.42 -12.21
C HIS A 79 3.44 4.35 -11.26
N THR A 80 4.24 3.81 -10.34
CA THR A 80 5.21 4.55 -9.54
C THR A 80 6.61 4.08 -9.93
N PRO A 81 7.23 4.60 -11.01
CA PRO A 81 8.52 4.11 -11.51
C PRO A 81 9.70 4.51 -10.61
N ASP A 82 9.54 5.53 -9.78
CA ASP A 82 10.54 5.99 -8.83
C ASP A 82 10.66 5.03 -7.64
N GLN A 83 11.87 4.52 -7.37
CA GLN A 83 12.11 3.53 -6.32
C GLN A 83 11.87 4.10 -4.91
N GLU A 84 12.24 5.36 -4.65
CA GLU A 84 12.08 5.98 -3.33
C GLU A 84 10.60 6.18 -3.00
N LYS A 85 9.79 6.60 -3.98
CA LYS A 85 8.33 6.72 -3.84
C LYS A 85 7.67 5.36 -3.65
N ARG A 86 8.10 4.32 -4.39
CA ARG A 86 7.58 2.95 -4.17
C ARG A 86 7.89 2.45 -2.77
N ASP A 87 9.12 2.64 -2.33
CA ASP A 87 9.58 2.24 -1.00
C ASP A 87 8.77 2.96 0.09
N LYS A 88 8.63 4.29 -0.02
CA LYS A 88 7.76 5.09 0.87
C LYS A 88 6.31 4.62 0.85
N MET A 89 5.76 4.26 -0.30
CA MET A 89 4.37 3.77 -0.43
C MET A 89 4.18 2.39 0.21
N ILE A 90 5.14 1.48 0.06
CA ILE A 90 5.10 0.12 0.62
C ILE A 90 5.21 0.16 2.15
N HIS A 91 6.13 0.98 2.65
CA HIS A 91 6.45 1.12 4.07
C HIS A 91 5.63 2.19 4.79
N ASP A 92 4.65 2.80 4.11
CA ASP A 92 3.89 3.91 4.68
C ASP A 92 3.10 3.47 5.91
N GLN A 93 2.87 4.43 6.81
CA GLN A 93 2.19 4.22 8.07
C GLN A 93 2.80 3.03 8.82
N ASP A 94 4.12 2.93 8.94
CA ASP A 94 4.83 1.89 9.70
C ASP A 94 4.46 0.46 9.26
N ASP A 95 4.51 0.20 7.94
CA ASP A 95 4.21 -1.11 7.34
C ASP A 95 2.76 -1.59 7.52
N GLN A 96 1.80 -0.65 7.53
CA GLN A 96 0.38 -0.97 7.75
C GLN A 96 -0.20 -1.91 6.69
N ALA A 97 0.21 -1.75 5.43
CA ALA A 97 -0.19 -2.64 4.33
C ALA A 97 0.20 -4.10 4.60
N PHE A 98 1.40 -4.33 5.13
CA PHE A 98 1.90 -5.66 5.50
C PHE A 98 1.11 -6.24 6.68
N CYS A 99 0.87 -5.44 7.72
CA CYS A 99 0.10 -5.85 8.90
C CYS A 99 -1.34 -6.28 8.55
N TYR A 100 -2.02 -5.53 7.68
CA TYR A 100 -3.38 -5.89 7.25
C TYR A 100 -3.40 -7.12 6.34
N ALA A 101 -2.43 -7.24 5.43
CA ALA A 101 -2.30 -8.45 4.62
C ALA A 101 -2.09 -9.69 5.50
N ALA A 102 -1.29 -9.59 6.56
CA ALA A 102 -1.08 -10.68 7.51
C ALA A 102 -2.35 -11.00 8.32
N SER A 103 -3.05 -9.98 8.82
CA SER A 103 -4.31 -10.13 9.56
C SER A 103 -5.42 -10.83 8.78
N ASN A 104 -5.43 -10.67 7.46
CA ASN A 104 -6.41 -11.26 6.55
C ASN A 104 -5.89 -12.51 5.81
N GLY A 105 -4.67 -12.98 6.12
CA GLY A 105 -4.12 -14.21 5.55
C GLY A 105 -3.73 -14.07 4.07
N HIS A 106 -3.45 -12.86 3.59
CA HIS A 106 -3.21 -12.55 2.20
C HIS A 106 -1.76 -12.84 1.78
N MET A 107 -1.43 -14.13 1.72
CA MET A 107 -0.10 -14.66 1.40
C MET A 107 0.56 -14.00 0.18
N GLU A 108 -0.17 -13.91 -0.94
CA GLU A 108 0.37 -13.33 -2.18
C GLU A 108 0.66 -11.84 -2.09
N VAL A 109 -0.06 -11.12 -1.23
CA VAL A 109 0.24 -9.70 -0.95
C VAL A 109 1.53 -9.61 -0.14
N LEU A 110 1.68 -10.42 0.91
CA LEU A 110 2.90 -10.43 1.73
C LEU A 110 4.15 -10.73 0.90
N LYS A 111 4.09 -11.74 0.04
CA LYS A 111 5.19 -12.06 -0.89
C LYS A 111 5.51 -10.89 -1.82
N LEU A 112 4.49 -10.27 -2.42
CA LEU A 112 4.67 -9.10 -3.27
C LEU A 112 5.34 -7.93 -2.53
N LEU A 113 4.95 -7.67 -1.27
CA LEU A 113 5.59 -6.62 -0.47
C LEU A 113 7.06 -6.96 -0.16
N LEU A 114 7.36 -8.20 0.24
CA LEU A 114 8.73 -8.67 0.49
C LEU A 114 9.61 -8.68 -0.76
N GLU A 115 9.03 -8.98 -1.93
CA GLU A 115 9.74 -8.95 -3.22
C GLU A 115 10.11 -7.53 -3.65
N HIS A 116 9.22 -6.56 -3.37
CA HIS A 116 9.44 -5.16 -3.75
C HIS A 116 10.20 -4.33 -2.71
N THR A 117 10.40 -4.84 -1.50
CA THR A 117 11.36 -4.30 -0.53
C THR A 117 12.73 -4.92 -0.78
N LEU A 118 13.56 -4.21 -1.54
CA LEU A 118 14.87 -4.71 -1.99
C LEU A 118 15.92 -4.74 -0.88
N ASP A 119 15.81 -3.83 0.09
CA ASP A 119 16.76 -3.72 1.20
C ASP A 119 16.44 -4.75 2.29
N GLN A 120 17.44 -5.54 2.67
CA GLN A 120 17.28 -6.63 3.64
C GLN A 120 16.93 -6.11 5.04
N GLU A 121 17.51 -4.98 5.46
CA GLU A 121 17.25 -4.39 6.78
C GLU A 121 15.83 -3.86 6.84
N LYS A 122 15.32 -3.25 5.77
CA LYS A 122 13.92 -2.83 5.66
C LYS A 122 12.95 -4.00 5.64
N ARG A 123 13.27 -5.12 4.97
CA ARG A 123 12.44 -6.33 5.03
C ARG A 123 12.31 -6.86 6.45
N ASP A 124 13.43 -6.93 7.15
CA ASP A 124 13.47 -7.36 8.55
C ASP A 124 12.65 -6.40 9.44
N LYS A 125 12.83 -5.08 9.29
CA LYS A 125 12.01 -4.07 9.99
C LYS A 125 10.52 -4.23 9.71
N MET A 126 10.12 -4.44 8.45
CA MET A 126 8.73 -4.66 8.05
C MET A 126 8.12 -5.88 8.74
N ILE A 127 8.83 -7.01 8.76
CA ILE A 127 8.37 -8.26 9.40
C ILE A 127 8.13 -8.05 10.90
N HIS A 128 8.99 -7.26 11.54
CA HIS A 128 8.98 -7.01 12.98
C HIS A 128 8.26 -5.71 13.38
N ALA A 129 7.65 -5.01 12.41
CA ALA A 129 6.98 -3.74 12.63
C ALA A 129 5.89 -3.85 13.70
N ARG A 130 5.63 -2.73 14.40
CA ARG A 130 4.61 -2.64 15.45
C ARG A 130 4.69 -3.77 16.49
N SER A 131 5.90 -4.13 16.91
CA SER A 131 6.11 -5.22 17.88
C SER A 131 5.62 -6.59 17.39
N ASN A 132 5.93 -6.95 16.13
CA ASN A 132 5.49 -8.19 15.48
C ASN A 132 3.97 -8.28 15.26
N GLN A 133 3.30 -7.15 15.02
CA GLN A 133 1.84 -7.10 14.86
C GLN A 133 1.33 -8.02 13.74
N ALA A 134 2.09 -8.14 12.64
CA ALA A 134 1.76 -9.04 11.55
C ALA A 134 1.63 -10.50 12.03
N PHE A 135 2.54 -10.96 12.91
CA PHE A 135 2.51 -12.30 13.49
C PHE A 135 1.35 -12.45 14.47
N VAL A 136 1.16 -11.50 15.39
CA VAL A 136 0.07 -11.51 16.38
C VAL A 136 -1.29 -11.55 15.70
N ASN A 137 -1.50 -10.73 14.67
CA ASN A 137 -2.75 -10.69 13.90
C ASN A 137 -2.99 -12.01 13.15
N ALA A 138 -1.97 -12.52 12.46
CA ALA A 138 -2.08 -13.80 11.76
C ALA A 138 -2.39 -14.95 12.72
N ALA A 139 -1.80 -14.96 13.92
CA ALA A 139 -2.05 -15.98 14.93
C ALA A 139 -3.47 -15.88 15.49
N SER A 140 -3.90 -14.66 15.83
CA SER A 140 -5.26 -14.39 16.32
C SER A 140 -6.34 -14.78 15.30
N SER A 141 -6.05 -14.61 14.00
CA SER A 141 -6.94 -15.00 12.90
C SER A 141 -6.77 -16.46 12.43
N GLY A 142 -5.81 -17.22 12.99
CA GLY A 142 -5.56 -18.62 12.62
C GLY A 142 -4.90 -18.83 11.24
N HIS A 143 -4.20 -17.83 10.71
CA HIS A 143 -3.54 -17.87 9.40
C HIS A 143 -2.17 -18.56 9.46
N MET A 144 -2.19 -19.89 9.62
CA MET A 144 -0.99 -20.71 9.80
C MET A 144 0.08 -20.54 8.71
N GLU A 145 -0.32 -20.42 7.45
CA GLU A 145 0.64 -20.23 6.35
C GLU A 145 1.37 -18.88 6.45
N VAL A 146 0.71 -17.83 6.94
CA VAL A 146 1.36 -16.53 7.20
C VAL A 146 2.35 -16.64 8.33
N LEU A 147 2.03 -17.36 9.41
CA LEU A 147 2.97 -17.59 10.50
C LEU A 147 4.23 -18.30 10.02
N LYS A 148 4.08 -19.34 9.18
CA LYS A 148 5.22 -20.04 8.55
C LYS A 148 6.06 -19.08 7.72
N LEU A 149 5.44 -18.28 6.85
CA LEU A 149 6.15 -17.29 6.03
C LEU A 149 6.97 -16.33 6.89
N LEU A 150 6.37 -15.77 7.95
CA LEU A 150 7.06 -14.83 8.84
C LEU A 150 8.23 -15.50 9.57
N LEU A 151 8.03 -16.72 10.08
CA LEU A 151 9.09 -17.48 10.74
C LEU A 151 10.22 -17.83 9.77
N GLU A 152 9.93 -18.21 8.54
CA GLU A 152 10.92 -18.52 7.49
C GLU A 152 11.79 -17.30 7.16
N HIS A 153 11.21 -16.09 7.19
CA HIS A 153 11.93 -14.86 6.89
C HIS A 153 12.63 -14.24 8.13
N THR A 154 12.33 -14.70 9.34
CA THR A 154 13.06 -14.34 10.56
C THR A 154 14.15 -15.37 10.85
N LEU A 155 15.36 -15.09 10.36
CA LEU A 155 16.52 -15.98 10.53
C LEU A 155 17.19 -15.84 11.91
N ASP A 156 17.08 -14.66 12.52
CA ASP A 156 17.64 -14.39 13.84
C ASP A 156 16.81 -15.06 14.93
N GLN A 157 17.46 -15.89 15.74
CA GLN A 157 16.79 -16.71 16.76
C GLN A 157 16.18 -15.85 17.87
N GLU A 158 16.84 -14.77 18.29
CA GLU A 158 16.33 -13.89 19.35
C GLU A 158 15.07 -13.16 18.88
N LYS A 159 15.07 -12.65 17.65
CA LYS A 159 13.88 -12.02 17.03
C LYS A 159 12.76 -13.03 16.85
N ARG A 160 13.06 -14.26 16.44
CA ARG A 160 12.07 -15.35 16.32
C ARG A 160 11.44 -15.65 17.67
N ASP A 161 12.25 -15.76 18.73
CA ASP A 161 11.77 -16.00 20.08
C ASP A 161 10.89 -14.83 20.57
N LYS A 162 11.28 -13.58 20.32
CA LYS A 162 10.45 -12.40 20.61
C LYS A 162 9.14 -12.41 19.84
N MET A 163 9.16 -12.82 18.56
CA MET A 163 7.97 -12.88 17.70
C MET A 163 6.94 -13.87 18.22
N ILE A 164 7.34 -15.10 18.56
CA ILE A 164 6.39 -16.14 19.00
C ILE A 164 5.80 -15.86 20.39
N HIS A 165 6.45 -15.01 21.20
CA HIS A 165 5.96 -14.56 22.51
C HIS A 165 5.27 -13.18 22.46
N ALA A 166 5.14 -12.58 21.28
CA ALA A 166 4.44 -11.30 21.12
C ALA A 166 2.96 -11.44 21.49
N ARG A 167 2.38 -10.38 22.08
CA ARG A 167 1.01 -10.35 22.58
C ARG A 167 0.24 -9.20 21.94
#